data_AF-T0M8V7-F1
#
_entry.id   AF-T0M8V7-F1
#
_cell.length_a   1.000
_cell.length_b   1.000
_cell.length_c   1.000
_cell.angle_alpha   90.00
_cell.angle_beta   90.00
_cell.angle_gamma   90.00
#
_symmetry.space_group_name_H-M   'P 1'
#
loop_
_entity.id
_entity.type
_entity.pdbx_description
1 polymer ?
#
loop_
_entity_poly.entity_id
_entity_poly.type
_entity_poly.pdbx_seq_one_letter_code
_entity_poly.pdbx_strand_id
1 'polypeptide(L)'
;MANKVIDVLRWLGIFGASIWAGIHMTLLGLTLPYIVKAFFGFVIAISIVVAMIYVSNKREFYLPAFIFYILNTILLLESRLAPAPLFNKKLPWTASAVDAIILDFIMIIISGILYIKIKQSK
;
A
#
# COMPACT_ATOMS: atom_id res chain seq x y z
N MET A 1 -19.36 -18.34 -13.49
CA MET A 1 -19.09 -16.98 -14.02
C MET A 1 -18.20 -16.26 -13.04
N ALA A 2 -17.03 -15.77 -13.47
CA ALA A 2 -16.24 -14.88 -12.63
C ALA A 2 -17.10 -13.67 -12.26
N ASN A 3 -17.13 -13.32 -10.98
CA ASN A 3 -17.90 -12.17 -10.53
C ASN A 3 -17.22 -10.92 -11.11
N LYS A 4 -17.83 -10.31 -12.13
CA LYS A 4 -17.29 -9.15 -12.87
C LYS A 4 -16.84 -8.02 -11.93
N VAL A 5 -17.51 -7.87 -10.78
CA VAL A 5 -17.12 -6.89 -9.74
C VAL A 5 -15.78 -7.25 -9.10
N ILE A 6 -15.55 -8.53 -8.78
CA ILE A 6 -14.27 -8.99 -8.21
C ILE A 6 -13.14 -8.76 -9.20
N ASP A 7 -13.35 -9.03 -10.49
CA ASP A 7 -12.30 -8.82 -11.49
C ASP A 7 -11.98 -7.34 -11.68
N VAL A 8 -12.98 -6.46 -11.72
CA VAL A 8 -12.75 -5.01 -11.75
C VAL A 8 -11.97 -4.54 -10.53
N LEU A 9 -12.38 -4.97 -9.32
CA LEU A 9 -11.69 -4.60 -8.08
C LEU A 9 -10.25 -5.11 -8.06
N ARG A 10 -10.00 -6.32 -8.58
CA ARG A 10 -8.63 -6.85 -8.71
C ARG A 10 -7.80 -6.01 -9.66
N TRP A 11 -8.33 -5.64 -10.83
CA TRP A 11 -7.63 -4.75 -11.76
C TRP A 11 -7.31 -3.40 -11.13
N LEU A 12 -8.27 -2.78 -10.44
CA LEU A 12 -8.01 -1.56 -9.68
C LEU A 12 -6.94 -1.77 -8.61
N GLY A 13 -6.94 -2.92 -7.94
CA GLY A 13 -5.91 -3.28 -6.98
C GLY A 13 -4.51 -3.44 -7.60
N ILE A 14 -4.41 -4.03 -8.80
CA ILE A 14 -3.16 -4.14 -9.57
C ILE A 14 -2.62 -2.74 -9.88
N PHE A 15 -3.46 -1.87 -10.45
CA PHE A 15 -3.06 -0.51 -10.82
C PHE A 15 -2.71 0.33 -9.58
N GLY A 16 -3.55 0.30 -8.54
CA GLY A 16 -3.32 1.09 -7.33
C GLY A 16 -2.02 0.69 -6.63
N ALA A 17 -1.76 -0.61 -6.45
CA ALA A 17 -0.50 -1.09 -5.87
C ALA A 17 0.72 -0.71 -6.73
N SER A 18 0.62 -0.83 -8.06
CA SER A 18 1.72 -0.47 -8.97
C SER A 18 2.01 1.03 -8.95
N ILE A 19 0.97 1.87 -8.96
CA ILE A 19 1.10 3.34 -8.86
C ILE A 19 1.73 3.71 -7.52
N TRP A 20 1.29 3.09 -6.43
CA TRP A 20 1.84 3.33 -5.11
C TRP A 20 3.35 3.05 -5.07
N ALA A 21 3.77 1.91 -5.62
CA ALA A 21 5.18 1.55 -5.72
C ALA A 21 5.95 2.56 -6.58
N GLY A 22 5.40 2.95 -7.74
CA GLY A 22 6.00 3.92 -8.65
C GLY A 22 6.23 5.29 -8.01
N ILE A 23 5.23 5.82 -7.29
CA ILE A 23 5.36 7.09 -6.55
C ILE A 23 6.54 7.04 -5.58
N HIS A 24 6.68 5.95 -4.81
CA HIS A 24 7.71 5.83 -3.79
C HIS A 24 9.08 5.44 -4.34
N MET A 25 9.18 4.82 -5.52
CA MET A 25 10.47 4.58 -6.17
C MET A 25 11.24 5.87 -6.45
N THR A 26 10.55 7.00 -6.66
CA THR A 26 11.20 8.31 -6.82
C THR A 26 12.03 8.71 -5.60
N LEU A 27 11.68 8.22 -4.40
CA LEU A 27 12.41 8.48 -3.16
C LEU A 27 13.76 7.75 -3.09
N LEU A 28 13.94 6.67 -3.86
CA LEU A 28 15.19 5.90 -3.88
C LEU A 28 16.36 6.71 -4.50
N GLY A 29 16.03 7.63 -5.41
CA GLY A 29 16.98 8.55 -6.04
C GLY A 29 17.42 9.72 -5.14
N LEU A 30 16.75 9.94 -4.00
CA LEU A 30 17.09 11.02 -3.08
C LEU A 30 18.22 10.64 -2.13
N THR A 31 18.97 11.63 -1.64
CA THR A 31 19.99 11.42 -0.61
C THR A 31 19.32 11.30 0.76
N LEU A 32 19.03 10.07 1.17
CA LEU A 32 18.42 9.70 2.46
C LEU A 32 19.33 8.77 3.26
N PRO A 33 19.24 8.76 4.61
CA PRO A 33 19.95 7.79 5.43
C PRO A 33 19.66 6.35 4.97
N TYR A 34 20.66 5.47 5.03
CA TYR A 34 20.54 4.10 4.51
C TYR A 34 19.33 3.34 5.09
N ILE A 35 19.12 3.42 6.41
CA ILE A 35 18.00 2.77 7.08
C ILE A 35 16.64 3.22 6.54
N VAL A 36 16.53 4.49 6.16
CA VAL A 36 15.32 5.08 5.56
C VAL A 36 15.11 4.55 4.15
N LYS A 37 16.18 4.50 3.34
CA LYS A 37 16.12 3.92 1.99
C LYS A 37 15.73 2.45 2.02
N ALA A 38 16.33 1.67 2.91
CA ALA A 38 16.03 0.26 3.09
C ALA A 38 14.57 0.05 3.50
N PHE A 39 14.08 0.86 4.44
CA PHE A 39 12.68 0.86 4.85
C PHE A 39 11.74 1.13 3.66
N PHE A 40 11.94 2.23 2.92
CA PHE A 40 11.11 2.52 1.74
C PHE A 40 11.21 1.44 0.66
N GLY A 41 12.42 0.92 0.40
CA GLY A 41 12.64 -0.19 -0.54
C GLY A 41 11.84 -1.44 -0.16
N PHE A 42 11.77 -1.75 1.13
CA PHE A 42 10.96 -2.86 1.64
C PHE A 42 9.46 -2.63 1.42
N VAL A 43 8.94 -1.45 1.75
CA VAL A 43 7.50 -1.14 1.56
C VAL A 43 7.13 -1.11 0.07
N ILE A 44 8.00 -0.58 -0.79
CA ILE A 44 7.87 -0.65 -2.26
C ILE A 44 7.80 -2.11 -2.73
N ALA A 45 8.70 -2.97 -2.26
CA ALA A 45 8.68 -4.38 -2.61
C ALA A 45 7.39 -5.07 -2.18
N ILE A 46 6.87 -4.79 -0.99
CA ILE A 46 5.58 -5.34 -0.54
C ILE A 46 4.44 -4.88 -1.46
N SER A 47 4.40 -3.61 -1.84
CA SER A 47 3.35 -3.10 -2.72
C SER A 47 3.38 -3.78 -4.10
N ILE A 48 4.58 -4.04 -4.65
CA ILE A 48 4.74 -4.86 -5.87
C ILE A 48 4.21 -6.28 -5.66
N VAL A 49 4.54 -6.91 -4.52
CA VAL A 49 4.01 -8.24 -4.19
C VAL A 49 2.49 -8.23 -4.09
N VAL A 50 1.89 -7.17 -3.55
CA VAL A 50 0.43 -6.99 -3.51
C VAL A 50 -0.16 -6.89 -4.91
N ALA A 51 0.47 -6.17 -5.84
CA ALA A 51 0.06 -6.17 -7.24
C ALA A 51 0.06 -7.58 -7.83
N MET A 52 1.12 -8.36 -7.57
CA MET A 52 1.24 -9.76 -8.04
C MET A 52 0.20 -10.69 -7.41
N ILE A 53 -0.18 -10.47 -6.14
CA ILE A 53 -1.28 -11.19 -5.48
C ILE A 53 -2.58 -10.98 -6.24
N TYR A 54 -2.88 -9.74 -6.64
CA TYR A 54 -4.09 -9.44 -7.41
C TYR A 54 -4.03 -10.01 -8.82
N VAL A 55 -2.88 -9.96 -9.52
CA VAL A 55 -2.69 -10.60 -10.83
C VAL A 55 -2.97 -12.10 -10.74
N SER A 56 -2.36 -12.79 -9.79
CA SER A 56 -2.44 -14.24 -9.63
C SER A 56 -3.73 -14.75 -8.96
N ASN A 57 -4.62 -13.85 -8.54
CA ASN A 57 -5.87 -14.16 -7.82
C ASN A 57 -5.66 -15.01 -6.56
N LYS A 58 -4.55 -14.81 -5.85
CA LYS A 58 -4.24 -15.56 -4.63
C LYS A 58 -5.04 -15.01 -3.45
N ARG A 59 -6.31 -15.42 -3.40
CA ARG A 59 -7.35 -14.95 -2.48
C ARG A 59 -6.95 -14.99 -1.01
N GLU A 60 -6.20 -16.02 -0.61
CA GLU A 60 -5.67 -16.20 0.74
C GLU A 60 -4.79 -15.03 1.22
N PHE A 61 -4.21 -14.24 0.31
CA PHE A 61 -3.37 -13.09 0.64
C PHE A 61 -4.09 -11.73 0.60
N TYR A 62 -5.40 -11.67 0.35
CA TYR A 62 -6.11 -10.39 0.34
C TYR A 62 -6.21 -9.75 1.74
N LEU A 63 -6.26 -10.56 2.80
CA LEU A 63 -6.19 -10.03 4.17
C LEU A 63 -4.80 -9.43 4.49
N PRO A 64 -3.68 -10.13 4.21
CA PRO A 64 -2.35 -9.51 4.27
C PRO A 64 -2.24 -8.20 3.50
N ALA A 65 -2.76 -8.11 2.27
CA ALA A 65 -2.78 -6.87 1.49
C ALA A 65 -3.58 -5.75 2.17
N PHE A 66 -4.73 -6.08 2.75
CA PHE A 66 -5.55 -5.14 3.52
C PHE A 66 -4.82 -4.61 4.76
N ILE A 67 -4.22 -5.50 5.53
CA ILE A 67 -3.43 -5.13 6.71
C ILE A 67 -2.24 -4.26 6.32
N PHE A 68 -1.56 -4.58 5.23
CA PHE A 68 -0.43 -3.79 4.72
C PHE A 68 -0.80 -2.32 4.52
N TYR A 69 -1.88 -2.02 3.79
CA TYR A 69 -2.26 -0.62 3.56
C TYR A 69 -2.72 0.10 4.83
N ILE A 70 -3.35 -0.59 5.78
CA ILE A 70 -3.68 -0.02 7.10
C ILE A 70 -2.41 0.38 7.83
N LEU A 71 -1.45 -0.54 7.96
CA LEU A 71 -0.20 -0.29 8.68
C LEU A 71 0.60 0.82 7.99
N ASN A 72 0.63 0.84 6.66
CA ASN A 72 1.29 1.88 5.89
C ASN A 72 0.64 3.25 6.12
N THR A 73 -0.69 3.32 6.12
CA THR A 73 -1.43 4.57 6.43
C THR A 73 -1.11 5.06 7.83
N ILE A 74 -1.13 4.17 8.83
CA ILE A 74 -0.81 4.52 10.22
C ILE A 74 0.60 5.08 10.32
N LEU A 75 1.58 4.43 9.70
CA LEU A 75 2.97 4.89 9.72
C LEU A 75 3.15 6.24 9.01
N LEU A 76 2.50 6.42 7.86
CA LEU A 76 2.48 7.70 7.14
C LEU A 76 1.89 8.80 8.03
N LEU A 77 0.75 8.57 8.67
CA LEU A 77 0.13 9.55 9.56
C LEU A 77 0.97 9.81 10.82
N GLU A 78 1.41 8.77 11.51
CA GLU A 78 2.22 8.87 12.74
C GLU A 78 3.47 9.71 12.49
N SER A 79 4.19 9.43 11.41
CA SER A 79 5.40 10.18 11.05
C SER A 79 5.16 11.66 10.71
N ARG A 80 3.90 12.08 10.45
CA ARG A 80 3.49 13.49 10.26
C ARG A 80 2.70 14.06 11.42
N LEU A 81 2.37 13.32 12.46
CA LEU A 81 1.66 13.81 13.65
C LEU A 81 2.58 13.85 14.87
N ALA A 82 3.48 12.89 14.97
CA ALA A 82 4.47 12.75 16.03
C ALA A 82 5.90 12.63 15.45
N PRO A 83 6.94 12.76 16.29
CA PRO A 83 8.30 12.41 15.88
C PRO A 83 8.35 10.95 15.41
N ALA A 84 8.72 10.74 14.16
CA ALA A 84 8.77 9.41 13.60
C ALA A 84 9.88 8.58 14.29
N PRO A 85 9.63 7.31 14.67
CA PRO A 85 10.59 6.49 15.42
C PRO A 85 11.96 6.39 14.76
N LEU A 86 12.00 6.38 13.41
CA LEU A 86 13.23 6.26 12.63
C LEU A 86 13.97 7.59 12.39
N PHE A 87 13.30 8.72 12.63
CA PHE A 87 13.83 10.04 12.27
C PHE A 87 14.03 10.96 13.48
N ASN A 88 13.47 10.61 14.64
CA ASN A 88 13.40 11.46 15.84
C ASN A 88 12.90 12.90 15.56
N LYS A 89 12.16 13.06 14.46
CA LYS A 89 11.58 14.31 14.01
C LYS A 89 10.31 14.05 13.24
N LYS A 90 9.42 15.04 13.24
CA LYS A 90 8.22 15.05 12.44
C LYS A 90 8.59 15.22 10.96
N LEU A 91 8.00 14.41 10.09
CA LEU A 91 8.14 14.58 8.65
C LEU A 91 7.18 15.66 8.15
N PRO A 92 7.57 16.43 7.12
CA PRO A 92 6.71 17.45 6.54
C PRO A 92 5.54 16.83 5.76
N TRP A 93 4.44 17.58 5.66
CA TRP A 93 3.38 17.30 4.71
C TRP A 93 3.83 17.71 3.31
N THR A 94 3.97 16.73 2.42
CA THR A 94 4.33 16.94 1.00
C THR A 94 3.19 16.44 0.13
N ALA A 95 3.11 16.91 -1.13
CA ALA A 95 2.13 16.41 -2.10
C ALA A 95 2.18 14.88 -2.22
N SER A 96 3.38 14.32 -2.40
CA SER A 96 3.58 12.86 -2.46
C SER A 96 3.11 12.12 -1.21
N ALA A 97 3.24 12.71 -0.01
CA ALA A 97 2.72 12.10 1.21
C ALA A 97 1.19 12.09 1.25
N VAL A 98 0.55 13.16 0.78
CA VAL A 98 -0.90 13.26 0.67
C VAL A 98 -1.42 12.27 -0.38
N ASP A 99 -0.77 12.20 -1.54
CA ASP A 99 -1.10 11.26 -2.61
C ASP A 99 -1.00 9.81 -2.14
N ALA A 100 0.05 9.48 -1.38
CA ALA A 100 0.24 8.15 -0.78
C ALA A 100 -0.89 7.79 0.19
N ILE A 101 -1.29 8.72 1.07
CA ILE A 101 -2.38 8.49 2.04
C ILE A 101 -3.71 8.29 1.32
N ILE A 102 -4.03 9.11 0.31
CA ILE A 102 -5.25 8.97 -0.49
C ILE A 102 -5.27 7.60 -1.17
N LEU A 103 -4.15 7.19 -1.75
CA LEU A 103 -4.03 5.91 -2.43
C LEU A 103 -4.14 4.74 -1.44
N ASP A 104 -3.57 4.85 -0.24
CA ASP A 104 -3.74 3.84 0.79
C ASP A 104 -5.23 3.67 1.16
N PHE A 105 -5.99 4.76 1.36
CA PHE A 105 -7.42 4.66 1.65
C PHE A 105 -8.19 3.94 0.53
N ILE A 106 -7.90 4.25 -0.74
CA ILE A 106 -8.48 3.56 -1.90
C ILE A 106 -8.15 2.06 -1.82
N MET A 107 -6.90 1.74 -1.54
CA MET A 107 -6.42 0.36 -1.48
C MET A 107 -6.97 -0.41 -0.27
N ILE A 108 -7.18 0.23 0.88
CA ILE A 108 -7.87 -0.33 2.05
C ILE A 108 -9.30 -0.73 1.67
N ILE A 109 -10.02 0.14 0.96
CA ILE A 109 -11.40 -0.15 0.53
C ILE A 109 -11.42 -1.34 -0.45
N ILE A 110 -10.58 -1.31 -1.49
CA ILE A 110 -10.51 -2.38 -2.49
C ILE A 110 -10.17 -3.72 -1.84
N SER A 111 -9.07 -3.76 -1.08
CA SER A 111 -8.59 -4.99 -0.43
C SER A 111 -9.57 -5.50 0.63
N GLY A 112 -10.22 -4.61 1.38
CA GLY A 112 -11.25 -4.94 2.37
C GLY A 112 -12.49 -5.55 1.73
N ILE A 113 -13.01 -4.96 0.64
CA ILE A 113 -14.15 -5.53 -0.10
C ILE A 113 -13.78 -6.91 -0.67
N LEU A 114 -12.61 -7.02 -1.29
CA LEU A 114 -12.12 -8.27 -1.86
C LEU A 114 -11.99 -9.37 -0.78
N TYR A 115 -11.44 -9.04 0.40
CA TYR A 115 -11.34 -9.96 1.53
C TYR A 115 -12.71 -10.44 2.03
N ILE A 116 -13.66 -9.52 2.26
CA ILE A 116 -15.01 -9.86 2.72
C ILE A 116 -15.72 -10.78 1.72
N LYS A 117 -15.59 -10.50 0.42
CA LYS A 117 -16.19 -11.31 -0.64
C LYS A 117 -15.62 -12.73 -0.70
N ILE A 118 -14.34 -12.93 -0.42
CA ILE A 118 -13.76 -14.27 -0.31
C ILE A 118 -14.36 -15.02 0.88
N LYS A 119 -14.46 -14.36 2.04
CA LYS A 119 -14.99 -14.99 3.25
C LYS A 119 -16.43 -15.48 3.05
N GLN A 120 -17.25 -14.75 2.30
CA GLN A 120 -18.63 -15.12 1.96
C GLN A 120 -18.73 -16.27 0.95
N SER A 121 -17.64 -16.60 0.24
CA SER A 121 -17.61 -17.66 -0.78
C SER A 121 -17.15 -19.02 -0.25
N LYS A 122 -16.76 -19.09 1.02
CA LYS A 122 -16.45 -20.32 1.76
C LYS A 122 -17.62 -20.69 2.64
#